data_AF-A0A0S8CJF1-F1
#
_entry.id   AF-A0A0S8CJF1-F1
#
_cell.length_a   1.000
_cell.length_b   1.000
_cell.length_c   1.000
_cell.angle_alpha   90.00
_cell.angle_beta   90.00
_cell.angle_gamma   90.00
#
_symmetry.space_group_name_H-M   'P 1'
#
loop_
_entity.id
_entity.type
_entity.pdbx_description
1 polymer ?
#
loop_
_entity_poly.entity_id
_entity_poly.type
_entity_poly.pdbx_seq_one_letter_code
_entity_poly.pdbx_strand_id
1 'polypeptide(L)'
;MLQKLGGVYAALVCALSLSPVWVFASEAGASAPVPVESDMAWWAWPLILLVVTFFMGIVAVLGGVGGGVLYVPIISGFFPFHLDFVRGTGLLVALSGALAAGPGLLKMNMASLRLAIPVALIASTMAIVGAMVGLALPTNIVQILLGATILGIVVIMFTAKKSAIPEVKQADPLSSALRICGIYHEASSKEDINWCVHRTPMGLATFIIIGFMAGMFGLGAGWANVPVLNLMMGAPLKISVATSKFLLSITDTSAAWI
;
A
#
# COMPACT_ATOMS: atom_id res chain seq x y z
N MET A 1 -39.88 -13.57 -9.99
CA MET A 1 -39.98 -12.63 -8.85
C MET A 1 -38.62 -12.31 -8.22
N LEU A 2 -37.63 -13.23 -8.23
CA LEU A 2 -36.29 -12.99 -7.65
C LEU A 2 -35.40 -11.96 -8.40
N GLN A 3 -35.61 -11.71 -9.68
CA GLN A 3 -34.74 -10.82 -10.47
C GLN A 3 -35.00 -9.32 -10.20
N LYS A 4 -36.22 -8.96 -9.74
CA LYS A 4 -36.57 -7.58 -9.36
C LYS A 4 -36.05 -7.19 -7.97
N LEU A 5 -35.80 -8.16 -7.08
CA LEU A 5 -35.27 -7.90 -5.74
C LEU A 5 -33.78 -7.55 -5.73
N GLY A 6 -32.98 -8.13 -6.63
CA GLY A 6 -31.54 -7.84 -6.72
C GLY A 6 -31.23 -6.40 -7.15
N GLY A 7 -32.05 -5.84 -8.06
CA GLY A 7 -31.91 -4.45 -8.50
C GLY A 7 -32.25 -3.43 -7.41
N VAL A 8 -33.21 -3.75 -6.54
CA VAL A 8 -33.62 -2.89 -5.41
C VAL A 8 -32.54 -2.89 -4.32
N TYR A 9 -31.89 -4.03 -4.06
CA TYR A 9 -30.77 -4.10 -3.12
C TYR A 9 -29.53 -3.33 -3.63
N ALA A 10 -29.19 -3.47 -4.90
CA ALA A 10 -28.09 -2.71 -5.50
C ALA A 10 -28.37 -1.20 -5.50
N ALA A 11 -29.60 -0.79 -5.77
CA ALA A 11 -30.02 0.61 -5.70
C ALA A 11 -30.01 1.16 -4.27
N LEU A 12 -30.40 0.37 -3.27
CA LEU A 12 -30.35 0.74 -1.85
C LEU A 12 -28.91 0.87 -1.34
N VAL A 13 -28.01 -0.03 -1.73
CA VAL A 13 -26.58 0.05 -1.35
C VAL A 13 -25.93 1.27 -2.00
N CYS A 14 -26.20 1.53 -3.28
CA CYS A 14 -25.72 2.74 -3.97
C CYS A 14 -26.30 4.03 -3.35
N ALA A 15 -27.59 4.03 -2.98
CA ALA A 15 -28.24 5.19 -2.35
C ALA A 15 -27.71 5.44 -0.92
N LEU A 16 -27.38 4.39 -0.17
CA LEU A 16 -26.76 4.50 1.14
C LEU A 16 -25.31 5.03 1.05
N SER A 17 -24.54 4.57 0.06
CA SER A 17 -23.15 5.02 -0.17
C SER A 17 -23.03 6.43 -0.75
N LEU A 18 -24.09 6.96 -1.39
CA LEU A 18 -24.12 8.30 -1.99
C LEU A 18 -24.81 9.35 -1.11
N SER A 19 -25.28 8.97 0.08
CA SER A 19 -25.94 9.92 0.96
C SER A 19 -24.91 10.85 1.64
N PRO A 20 -25.02 12.18 1.47
CA PRO A 20 -24.11 13.14 2.10
C PRO A 20 -24.24 13.17 3.63
N VAL A 21 -25.19 12.44 4.21
CA VAL A 21 -25.45 12.35 5.64
C VAL A 21 -24.27 11.71 6.40
N TRP A 22 -23.53 10.77 5.77
CA TRP A 22 -22.33 10.20 6.40
C TRP A 22 -21.15 11.18 6.43
N VAL A 23 -21.08 12.10 5.47
CA VAL A 23 -20.04 13.14 5.41
C VAL A 23 -20.27 14.17 6.52
N PHE A 24 -21.51 14.59 6.77
CA PHE A 24 -21.84 15.57 7.81
C PHE A 24 -21.89 14.98 9.23
N ALA A 25 -22.13 13.68 9.40
CA ALA A 25 -22.09 13.05 10.72
C ALA A 25 -20.68 12.99 11.31
N SER A 26 -19.63 13.01 10.47
CA SER A 26 -18.24 13.02 10.92
C SER A 26 -17.79 14.37 11.49
N GLU A 27 -18.42 15.48 11.09
CA GLU A 27 -18.07 16.82 11.59
C GLU A 27 -18.72 17.15 12.94
N ALA A 28 -19.85 16.51 13.27
CA ALA A 28 -20.64 16.82 14.46
C ALA A 28 -20.01 16.36 15.79
N GLY A 29 -18.96 15.53 15.75
CA GLY A 29 -18.27 15.00 16.94
C GLY A 29 -16.87 15.56 17.18
N ALA A 30 -16.37 16.43 16.30
CA ALA A 30 -15.04 17.03 16.46
C ALA A 30 -15.09 18.12 17.54
N SER A 31 -14.84 17.73 18.79
CA SER A 31 -14.44 18.67 19.83
C SER A 31 -13.29 19.53 19.29
N ALA A 32 -13.46 20.86 19.30
CA ALA A 32 -12.44 21.81 18.88
C ALA A 32 -11.07 21.39 19.43
N PRO A 33 -10.01 21.34 18.60
CA PRO A 33 -8.69 20.98 19.08
C PRO A 33 -8.30 21.96 20.17
N VAL A 34 -8.05 21.44 21.38
CA VAL A 34 -7.48 22.21 22.47
C VAL A 34 -6.17 22.80 21.93
N PRO A 35 -5.97 24.14 21.98
CA PRO A 35 -4.73 24.72 21.50
C PRO A 35 -3.61 24.16 22.36
N VAL A 36 -2.79 23.29 21.79
CA VAL A 36 -1.51 22.93 22.40
C VAL A 36 -0.66 24.18 22.23
N GLU A 37 -0.47 24.95 23.30
CA GLU A 37 0.56 25.98 23.36
C GLU A 37 1.91 25.30 23.12
N SER A 38 2.35 25.31 21.88
CA SER A 38 3.68 24.88 21.47
C SER A 38 4.61 26.06 21.72
N ASP A 39 5.57 25.89 22.64
CA ASP A 39 6.69 26.83 22.84
C ASP A 39 7.51 27.04 21.54
N MET A 40 7.37 26.15 20.56
CA MET A 40 8.01 26.27 19.27
C MET A 40 7.17 27.07 18.27
N ALA A 41 7.85 27.95 17.53
CA ALA A 41 7.23 28.69 16.43
C ALA A 41 6.60 27.74 15.39
N TRP A 42 5.42 28.10 14.89
CA TRP A 42 4.62 27.25 13.99
C TRP A 42 5.36 26.76 12.73
N TRP A 43 6.33 27.55 12.23
CA TRP A 43 7.14 27.22 11.05
C TRP A 43 8.25 26.20 11.34
N ALA A 44 8.59 25.97 12.61
CA ALA A 44 9.62 25.01 12.99
C ALA A 44 9.18 23.57 12.67
N TRP A 45 7.91 23.24 12.89
CA TRP A 45 7.36 21.90 12.63
C TRP A 45 7.47 21.46 11.16
N PRO A 46 7.01 22.26 10.15
CA PRO A 46 7.23 21.95 8.74
C PRO A 46 8.70 21.78 8.38
N LEU A 47 9.59 22.61 8.95
CA LEU A 47 11.03 22.54 8.66
C LEU A 47 11.66 21.26 9.22
N ILE A 48 11.31 20.88 10.45
CA ILE A 48 11.74 19.61 11.04
C ILE A 48 11.19 18.43 10.23
N LEU A 49 9.91 18.44 9.88
CA LEU A 49 9.30 17.39 9.06
C LEU A 49 9.98 17.30 7.69
N LEU A 50 10.33 18.41 7.05
CA LEU A 50 11.06 18.42 5.78
C LEU A 50 12.42 17.74 5.93
N VAL A 51 13.19 18.08 6.96
CA VAL A 51 14.50 17.48 7.20
C VAL A 51 14.37 15.98 7.47
N VAL A 52 13.46 15.57 8.35
CA VAL A 52 13.25 14.16 8.71
C VAL A 52 12.77 13.35 7.51
N THR A 53 11.76 13.83 6.79
CA THR A 53 11.22 13.15 5.60
C THR A 53 12.22 13.08 4.45
N PHE A 54 13.08 14.09 4.29
CA PHE A 54 14.15 14.07 3.30
C PHE A 54 15.14 12.91 3.54
N PHE A 55 15.70 12.81 4.75
CA PHE A 55 16.62 11.71 5.09
C PHE A 55 15.93 10.36 5.04
N MET A 56 14.69 10.29 5.53
CA MET A 56 13.91 9.07 5.53
C MET A 56 13.54 8.63 4.10
N GLY A 57 13.35 9.56 3.17
CA GLY A 57 13.18 9.27 1.74
C GLY A 57 14.40 8.59 1.13
N ILE A 58 15.62 9.03 1.49
CA ILE A 58 16.87 8.37 1.05
C ILE A 58 16.89 6.92 1.54
N VAL A 59 16.60 6.69 2.82
CA VAL A 59 16.57 5.35 3.42
C VAL A 59 15.47 4.47 2.80
N ALA A 60 14.28 5.03 2.59
CA ALA A 60 13.14 4.33 1.98
C ALA A 60 13.47 3.84 0.56
N VAL A 61 14.13 4.66 -0.25
CA VAL A 61 14.55 4.29 -1.61
C VAL A 61 15.58 3.16 -1.59
N LEU A 62 16.56 3.21 -0.67
CA LEU A 62 17.54 2.12 -0.50
C LEU A 62 16.87 0.81 -0.07
N GLY A 63 15.85 0.89 0.79
CA GLY A 63 15.06 -0.27 1.21
C GLY A 63 14.11 -0.79 0.13
N GLY A 64 13.82 0.00 -0.91
CA GLY A 64 12.80 -0.34 -1.91
C GLY A 64 11.37 -0.37 -1.35
N VAL A 65 11.17 0.21 -0.15
CA VAL A 65 9.90 0.23 0.58
C VAL A 65 9.27 1.62 0.45
N GLY A 66 7.97 1.71 0.17
CA GLY A 66 7.26 2.99 0.11
C GLY A 66 7.46 3.77 1.42
N GLY A 67 7.75 5.08 1.32
CA GLY A 67 8.20 5.88 2.48
C GLY A 67 7.25 5.90 3.68
N GLY A 68 5.96 5.64 3.47
CA GLY A 68 4.93 5.58 4.51
C GLY A 68 5.22 4.56 5.63
N VAL A 69 5.88 3.46 5.31
CA VAL A 69 6.20 2.39 6.28
C VAL A 69 7.22 2.85 7.32
N LEU A 70 8.11 3.75 6.94
CA LEU A 70 9.04 4.39 7.85
C LEU A 70 8.41 5.65 8.48
N TYR A 71 7.63 6.39 7.70
CA TYR A 71 7.00 7.64 8.14
C TYR A 71 6.05 7.43 9.31
N VAL A 72 5.07 6.54 9.16
CA VAL A 72 3.98 6.41 10.14
C VAL A 72 4.50 6.05 11.53
N PRO A 73 5.39 5.05 11.71
CA PRO A 73 5.88 4.69 13.05
C PRO A 73 6.78 5.75 13.67
N ILE A 74 7.61 6.42 12.87
CA ILE A 74 8.56 7.43 13.38
C ILE A 74 7.79 8.69 13.81
N ILE A 75 6.90 9.19 12.94
CA ILE A 75 6.16 10.40 13.25
C ILE A 75 5.11 10.16 14.34
N SER A 76 4.40 9.02 14.32
CA SER A 76 3.44 8.71 15.40
C SER A 76 4.10 8.44 16.75
N GLY A 77 5.35 7.96 16.78
CA GLY A 77 6.06 7.65 18.02
C GLY A 77 6.83 8.82 18.63
N PHE A 78 7.44 9.68 17.80
CA PHE A 78 8.33 10.74 18.27
C PHE A 78 7.76 12.15 18.16
N PHE A 79 6.66 12.36 17.43
CA PHE A 79 6.09 13.69 17.21
C PHE A 79 4.69 13.80 17.83
N PRO A 80 4.30 15.01 18.30
CA PRO A 80 3.03 15.24 18.97
C PRO A 80 1.87 15.42 17.96
N PHE A 81 1.87 14.69 16.85
CA PHE A 81 0.81 14.78 15.83
C PHE A 81 -0.26 13.71 16.04
N HIS A 82 -1.52 14.06 15.77
CA HIS A 82 -2.62 13.10 15.76
C HIS A 82 -2.37 11.98 14.73
N LEU A 83 -2.70 10.74 15.12
CA LEU A 83 -2.45 9.56 14.29
C LEU A 83 -3.13 9.68 12.91
N ASP A 84 -4.31 10.29 12.83
CA ASP A 84 -5.05 10.48 11.56
C ASP A 84 -4.25 11.32 10.57
N PHE A 85 -3.68 12.42 11.04
CA PHE A 85 -2.81 13.28 10.24
C PHE A 85 -1.56 12.52 9.78
N VAL A 86 -0.94 11.75 10.66
CA VAL A 86 0.26 10.96 10.35
C VAL A 86 -0.05 9.87 9.31
N ARG A 87 -1.20 9.21 9.41
CA ARG A 87 -1.62 8.17 8.46
C ARG A 87 -1.89 8.75 7.07
N GLY A 88 -2.65 9.84 6.99
CA GLY A 88 -2.93 10.51 5.72
C GLY A 88 -1.66 11.03 5.05
N THR A 89 -0.80 11.70 5.82
CA THR A 89 0.49 12.19 5.29
C THR A 89 1.45 11.05 4.94
N GLY A 90 1.42 9.91 5.64
CA GLY A 90 2.17 8.70 5.31
C GLY A 90 1.82 8.13 3.94
N LEU A 91 0.52 8.07 3.61
CA LEU A 91 0.06 7.68 2.27
C LEU A 91 0.54 8.65 1.19
N LEU A 92 0.50 9.96 1.45
CA LEU A 92 1.00 10.96 0.51
C LEU A 92 2.51 10.86 0.28
N VAL A 93 3.29 10.58 1.33
CA VAL A 93 4.74 10.36 1.22
C VAL A 93 5.03 9.10 0.39
N ALA A 94 4.31 8.01 0.65
CA ALA A 94 4.44 6.77 -0.11
C ALA A 94 4.04 6.96 -1.58
N LEU A 95 2.89 7.59 -1.83
CA LEU A 95 2.37 7.94 -3.15
C LEU A 95 3.36 8.80 -3.94
N SER A 96 3.90 9.86 -3.32
CA SER A 96 4.88 10.75 -3.95
C SER A 96 6.12 9.99 -4.41
N GLY A 97 6.62 9.07 -3.57
CA GLY A 97 7.75 8.21 -3.92
C GLY A 97 7.46 7.24 -5.07
N ALA A 98 6.25 6.68 -5.12
CA ALA A 98 5.82 5.83 -6.24
C ALA A 98 5.65 6.61 -7.55
N LEU A 99 5.03 7.79 -7.49
CA LEU A 99 4.86 8.67 -8.66
C LEU A 99 6.21 9.13 -9.22
N ALA A 100 7.16 9.46 -8.35
CA ALA A 100 8.52 9.82 -8.77
C ALA A 100 9.25 8.67 -9.48
N ALA A 101 9.04 7.43 -9.04
CA ALA A 101 9.68 6.24 -9.63
C ALA A 101 8.95 5.69 -10.88
N GLY A 102 7.66 6.00 -11.05
CA GLY A 102 6.78 5.42 -12.07
C GLY A 102 7.29 5.58 -13.51
N PRO A 103 7.57 6.81 -14.00
CA PRO A 103 7.99 7.03 -15.38
C PRO A 103 9.29 6.30 -15.75
N GLY A 104 10.26 6.24 -14.84
CA GLY A 104 11.54 5.55 -15.08
C GLY A 104 11.37 4.03 -15.21
N LEU A 105 10.58 3.42 -14.31
CA LEU A 105 10.31 1.99 -14.31
C LEU A 105 9.48 1.53 -15.52
N LEU A 106 8.53 2.35 -15.96
CA LEU A 106 7.71 2.08 -17.13
C LEU A 106 8.55 2.17 -18.42
N LYS A 107 9.42 3.17 -18.55
CA LYS A 107 10.33 3.31 -19.70
C LYS A 107 11.33 2.16 -19.82
N MET A 108 11.73 1.56 -18.70
CA MET A 108 12.64 0.40 -18.67
C MET A 108 11.92 -0.95 -18.88
N ASN A 109 10.61 -0.95 -19.15
CA ASN A 109 9.77 -2.14 -19.31
C ASN A 109 9.88 -3.14 -18.13
N MET A 110 10.25 -2.63 -16.93
CA MET A 110 10.45 -3.46 -15.74
C MET A 110 9.17 -3.61 -14.92
N ALA A 111 8.19 -2.72 -15.11
CA ALA A 111 6.89 -2.79 -14.46
C ALA A 111 5.90 -3.62 -15.31
N SER A 112 5.43 -4.74 -14.76
CA SER A 112 4.50 -5.62 -15.47
C SER A 112 3.06 -5.13 -15.29
N LEU A 113 2.57 -4.28 -16.19
CA LEU A 113 1.20 -3.72 -16.10
C LEU A 113 0.11 -4.80 -16.03
N ARG A 114 0.28 -5.92 -16.75
CA ARG A 114 -0.68 -7.04 -16.74
C ARG A 114 -0.81 -7.72 -15.38
N LEU A 115 0.27 -7.75 -14.58
CA LEU A 115 0.25 -8.26 -13.22
C LEU A 115 -0.26 -7.18 -12.25
N ALA A 116 0.14 -5.93 -12.44
CA ALA A 116 -0.23 -4.86 -11.52
C ALA A 116 -1.71 -4.49 -11.56
N ILE A 117 -2.33 -4.37 -12.74
CA ILE A 117 -3.68 -3.80 -12.88
C ILE A 117 -4.76 -4.60 -12.12
N PRO A 118 -4.87 -5.94 -12.27
CA PRO A 118 -5.89 -6.71 -11.55
C PRO A 118 -5.71 -6.67 -10.03
N VAL A 119 -4.45 -6.75 -9.59
CA VAL A 119 -4.09 -6.74 -8.17
C VAL A 119 -4.32 -5.35 -7.57
N ALA A 120 -3.97 -4.29 -8.31
CA ALA A 120 -4.16 -2.90 -7.89
C ALA A 120 -5.64 -2.58 -7.67
N LEU A 121 -6.54 -3.08 -8.53
CA LEU A 121 -7.98 -2.86 -8.38
C LEU A 121 -8.52 -3.48 -7.07
N ILE A 122 -8.13 -4.72 -6.80
CA ILE A 122 -8.52 -5.42 -5.56
C ILE A 122 -7.92 -4.74 -4.33
N ALA A 123 -6.62 -4.46 -4.36
CA ALA A 123 -5.93 -3.80 -3.25
C ALA A 123 -6.50 -2.40 -2.98
N SER A 124 -6.83 -1.63 -4.03
CA SER A 124 -7.41 -0.29 -3.90
C SER A 124 -8.80 -0.32 -3.27
N THR A 125 -9.64 -1.26 -3.70
CA THR A 125 -10.98 -1.43 -3.11
C THR A 125 -10.87 -1.76 -1.62
N MET A 126 -9.92 -2.61 -1.24
CA MET A 126 -9.69 -2.97 0.17
C MET A 126 -8.99 -1.86 0.96
N ALA A 127 -8.15 -1.05 0.32
CA ALA A 127 -7.51 0.09 0.94
C ALA A 127 -8.52 1.18 1.32
N ILE A 128 -9.55 1.37 0.48
CA ILE A 128 -10.68 2.25 0.82
C ILE A 128 -11.37 1.76 2.09
N VAL A 129 -11.75 0.48 2.13
CA VAL A 129 -12.39 -0.13 3.30
C VAL A 129 -11.48 -0.04 4.53
N GLY A 130 -10.18 -0.29 4.36
CA GLY A 130 -9.17 -0.19 5.41
C GLY A 130 -9.07 1.21 5.99
N ALA A 131 -9.00 2.25 5.16
CA ALA A 131 -8.94 3.64 5.59
C ALA A 131 -10.19 4.04 6.37
N MET A 132 -11.38 3.68 5.89
CA MET A 132 -12.65 3.92 6.60
C MET A 132 -12.67 3.25 7.98
N VAL A 133 -12.25 1.99 8.08
CA VAL A 133 -12.14 1.27 9.37
C VAL A 133 -11.08 1.92 10.26
N GLY A 134 -9.96 2.36 9.68
CA GLY A 134 -8.90 3.05 10.41
C GLY A 134 -9.36 4.36 11.04
N LEU A 135 -10.22 5.13 10.37
CA LEU A 135 -10.81 6.35 10.90
C LEU A 135 -11.93 6.08 11.91
N ALA A 136 -12.66 4.97 11.75
CA ALA A 136 -13.72 4.59 12.68
C ALA A 136 -13.20 3.99 14.01
N LEU A 137 -11.97 3.46 14.01
CA LEU A 137 -11.38 2.84 15.19
C LEU A 137 -10.72 3.86 16.14
N PRO A 138 -10.82 3.66 17.47
CA PRO A 138 -10.06 4.41 18.45
C PRO A 138 -8.54 4.39 18.18
N THR A 139 -7.89 5.54 18.35
CA THR A 139 -6.46 5.73 18.03
C THR A 139 -5.54 4.78 18.80
N ASN A 140 -5.85 4.46 20.04
CA ASN A 140 -5.12 3.50 20.86
C ASN A 140 -5.14 2.08 20.26
N ILE A 141 -6.27 1.63 19.72
CA ILE A 141 -6.39 0.32 19.07
C ILE A 141 -5.56 0.29 17.78
N VAL A 142 -5.68 1.33 16.95
CA VAL A 142 -4.91 1.44 15.71
C VAL A 142 -3.41 1.45 16.00
N GLN A 143 -2.97 2.18 17.03
CA GLN A 143 -1.56 2.26 17.40
C GLN A 143 -1.00 0.92 17.90
N ILE A 144 -1.76 0.17 18.69
CA ILE A 144 -1.39 -1.20 19.12
C ILE A 144 -1.30 -2.13 17.91
N LEU A 145 -2.30 -2.09 17.02
CA LEU A 145 -2.34 -2.90 15.81
C LEU A 145 -1.21 -2.54 14.83
N LEU A 146 -0.86 -1.26 14.75
CA LEU A 146 0.28 -0.77 13.98
C LEU A 146 1.59 -1.34 14.53
N GLY A 147 1.80 -1.25 15.84
CA GLY A 147 2.97 -1.82 16.51
C GLY A 147 3.07 -3.34 16.32
N ALA A 148 1.94 -4.05 16.48
CA ALA A 148 1.85 -5.49 16.23
C ALA A 148 2.17 -5.83 14.77
N THR A 149 1.67 -5.03 13.83
CA THR A 149 1.98 -5.19 12.40
C THR A 149 3.47 -5.06 12.14
N ILE A 150 4.12 -4.01 12.65
CA ILE A 150 5.56 -3.78 12.49
C ILE A 150 6.37 -4.95 13.06
N LEU A 151 6.02 -5.43 14.26
CA LEU A 151 6.66 -6.61 14.84
C LEU A 151 6.46 -7.85 13.96
N GLY A 152 5.25 -8.04 13.42
CA GLY A 152 4.97 -9.09 12.44
C GLY A 152 5.85 -9.00 11.21
N ILE A 153 6.05 -7.80 10.65
CA ILE A 153 6.95 -7.55 9.52
C ILE A 153 8.38 -7.97 9.87
N VAL A 154 8.88 -7.54 11.03
CA VAL A 154 10.23 -7.86 11.50
C VAL A 154 10.41 -9.38 11.63
N VAL A 155 9.45 -10.07 12.24
CA VAL A 155 9.49 -11.55 12.39
C VAL A 155 9.48 -12.24 11.03
N ILE A 156 8.63 -11.80 10.11
CA ILE A 156 8.56 -12.35 8.74
C ILE A 156 9.90 -12.11 8.03
N MET A 157 10.47 -10.91 8.11
CA MET A 157 11.76 -10.60 7.47
C MET A 157 12.92 -11.39 8.07
N PHE A 158 12.93 -11.63 9.39
CA PHE A 158 13.92 -12.49 10.04
C PHE A 158 13.80 -13.96 9.61
N THR A 159 12.58 -14.42 9.36
CA THR A 159 12.30 -15.82 9.00
C THR A 159 12.37 -16.06 7.49
N ALA A 160 12.17 -15.02 6.67
CA ALA A 160 12.18 -15.10 5.22
C ALA A 160 13.60 -15.32 4.69
N LYS A 161 13.90 -16.56 4.29
CA LYS A 161 15.13 -16.88 3.55
C LYS A 161 15.12 -16.16 2.20
N LYS A 162 16.12 -15.31 1.97
CA LYS A 162 16.35 -14.63 0.69
C LYS A 162 16.55 -15.65 -0.42
N SER A 163 15.54 -15.84 -1.27
CA SER A 163 15.70 -16.54 -2.54
C SER A 163 15.88 -15.50 -3.64
N ALA A 164 17.13 -15.32 -4.10
CA ALA A 164 17.45 -14.38 -5.18
C ALA A 164 16.95 -14.87 -6.55
N ILE A 165 16.67 -16.18 -6.68
CA ILE A 165 16.21 -16.83 -7.90
C ILE A 165 15.17 -17.90 -7.49
N PRO A 166 13.87 -17.61 -7.57
CA PRO A 166 12.85 -18.63 -7.40
C PRO A 166 12.92 -19.63 -8.56
N GLU A 167 13.22 -20.89 -8.29
CA GLU A 167 13.20 -21.97 -9.27
C GLU A 167 11.73 -22.35 -9.56
N VAL A 168 11.10 -21.72 -10.56
CA VAL A 168 9.68 -21.92 -10.87
C VAL A 168 9.52 -23.06 -11.88
N LYS A 169 9.08 -24.24 -11.41
CA LYS A 169 8.90 -25.44 -12.26
C LYS A 169 7.59 -25.50 -13.07
N GLN A 170 6.56 -24.69 -12.77
CA GLN A 170 5.30 -24.72 -13.53
C GLN A 170 4.42 -23.48 -13.33
N ALA A 171 3.90 -22.93 -14.44
CA ALA A 171 2.94 -21.83 -14.45
C ALA A 171 1.53 -22.30 -14.05
N ASP A 172 0.83 -21.52 -13.22
CA ASP A 172 -0.56 -21.82 -12.81
C ASP A 172 -1.56 -21.55 -13.95
N PRO A 173 -2.70 -22.27 -14.02
CA PRO A 173 -3.70 -22.11 -15.08
C PRO A 173 -4.31 -20.69 -15.13
N LEU A 174 -4.40 -20.00 -13.99
CA LEU A 174 -4.82 -18.59 -13.94
C LEU A 174 -3.73 -17.63 -14.47
N SER A 175 -2.45 -17.94 -14.27
CA SER A 175 -1.34 -17.17 -14.84
C SER A 175 -1.28 -17.33 -16.36
N SER A 176 -1.55 -18.54 -16.86
CA SER A 176 -1.71 -18.81 -18.29
C SER A 176 -2.96 -18.16 -18.89
N ALA A 177 -4.09 -18.15 -18.16
CA ALA A 177 -5.32 -17.50 -18.60
C ALA A 177 -5.22 -15.96 -18.63
N LEU A 178 -4.56 -15.35 -17.65
CA LEU A 178 -4.33 -13.90 -17.58
C LEU A 178 -3.09 -13.45 -18.39
N ARG A 179 -2.39 -14.38 -19.05
CA ARG A 179 -1.13 -14.13 -19.79
C ARG A 179 -0.11 -13.34 -18.96
N ILE A 180 0.00 -13.67 -17.67
CA ILE A 180 0.97 -13.10 -16.73
C ILE A 180 2.27 -13.92 -16.81
N CYS A 181 2.79 -14.03 -18.02
CA CYS A 181 4.10 -14.57 -18.31
C CYS A 181 4.82 -13.53 -19.16
N GLY A 182 6.07 -13.26 -18.82
CA GLY A 182 6.89 -12.26 -19.50
C GLY A 182 8.30 -12.77 -19.70
N ILE A 183 8.99 -12.15 -20.65
CA ILE A 183 10.42 -12.34 -20.86
C ILE A 183 11.11 -11.15 -20.21
N TYR A 184 11.92 -11.39 -19.19
CA TYR A 184 12.76 -10.35 -18.59
C TYR A 184 14.15 -10.41 -19.24
N HIS A 185 14.54 -9.31 -19.89
CA HIS A 185 15.87 -9.18 -20.47
C HIS A 185 16.81 -8.61 -19.39
N GLU A 186 17.67 -9.46 -18.83
CA GLU A 186 18.60 -9.05 -17.79
C GLU A 186 19.76 -8.24 -18.42
N ALA A 187 19.76 -6.91 -18.25
CA ALA A 187 20.80 -6.02 -18.81
C ALA A 187 22.25 -6.37 -18.37
N SER A 188 22.41 -7.11 -17.26
CA SER A 188 23.71 -7.55 -16.75
C SER A 188 24.16 -8.92 -17.29
N SER A 189 23.25 -9.76 -17.78
CA SER A 189 23.54 -11.15 -18.18
C SER A 189 23.26 -11.42 -19.67
N LYS A 190 22.60 -10.52 -20.40
CA LYS A 190 22.15 -10.70 -21.79
C LYS A 190 21.32 -11.97 -22.03
N GLU A 191 20.68 -12.50 -21.00
CA GLU A 191 19.82 -13.67 -21.08
C GLU A 191 18.35 -13.29 -20.91
N ASP A 192 17.51 -13.94 -21.71
CA ASP A 192 16.06 -13.87 -21.66
C ASP A 192 15.52 -14.81 -20.57
N ILE A 193 15.21 -14.26 -19.39
CA ILE A 193 14.61 -15.04 -18.31
C ILE A 193 13.09 -15.07 -18.51
N ASN A 194 12.58 -16.20 -19.00
CA ASN A 194 11.14 -16.48 -19.02
C ASN A 194 10.64 -16.63 -17.58
N TRP A 195 9.73 -15.76 -17.16
CA TRP A 195 9.07 -15.85 -15.86
C TRP A 195 7.56 -15.97 -16.03
N CYS A 196 6.97 -16.84 -15.21
CA CYS A 196 5.53 -16.98 -15.06
C CYS A 196 5.19 -16.92 -13.59
N VAL A 197 4.04 -16.34 -13.29
CA VAL A 197 3.53 -16.28 -11.92
C VAL A 197 2.95 -17.63 -11.49
N HIS A 198 3.14 -17.98 -10.23
CA HIS A 198 2.54 -19.15 -9.60
C HIS A 198 1.68 -18.72 -8.40
N ARG A 199 0.67 -19.53 -8.02
CA ARG A 199 -0.25 -19.28 -6.89
C ARG A 199 -1.01 -17.95 -6.97
N THR A 200 -1.55 -17.60 -8.14
CA THR A 200 -2.30 -16.35 -8.34
C THR A 200 -3.47 -16.15 -7.36
N PRO A 201 -4.30 -17.16 -7.00
CA PRO A 201 -5.39 -16.94 -6.03
C PRO A 201 -4.89 -16.60 -4.62
N MET A 202 -3.80 -17.24 -4.20
CA MET A 202 -3.19 -16.99 -2.89
C MET A 202 -2.52 -15.61 -2.86
N GLY A 203 -1.87 -15.21 -3.96
CA GLY A 203 -1.37 -13.85 -4.15
C GLY A 203 -2.49 -12.82 -4.02
N LEU A 204 -3.58 -12.98 -4.78
CA LEU A 204 -4.74 -12.08 -4.74
C LEU A 204 -5.36 -11.97 -3.35
N ALA A 205 -5.53 -13.10 -2.64
CA ALA A 205 -6.03 -13.11 -1.26
C ALA A 205 -5.10 -12.35 -0.30
N THR A 206 -3.79 -12.45 -0.50
CA THR A 206 -2.82 -11.72 0.33
C THR A 206 -2.87 -10.22 0.05
N PHE A 207 -3.05 -9.81 -1.21
CA PHE A 207 -3.21 -8.40 -1.58
C PHE A 207 -4.47 -7.74 -1.03
N ILE A 208 -5.54 -8.51 -0.77
CA ILE A 208 -6.72 -8.03 -0.04
C ILE A 208 -6.32 -7.57 1.37
N ILE A 209 -5.60 -8.43 2.10
CA ILE A 209 -5.16 -8.15 3.47
C ILE A 209 -4.17 -6.97 3.48
N ILE A 210 -3.22 -6.98 2.55
CA ILE A 210 -2.23 -5.90 2.44
C ILE A 210 -2.90 -4.57 2.11
N GLY A 211 -3.83 -4.54 1.16
CA GLY A 211 -4.58 -3.33 0.81
C GLY A 211 -5.34 -2.76 2.00
N PHE A 212 -6.07 -3.63 2.71
CA PHE A 212 -6.80 -3.26 3.92
C PHE A 212 -5.87 -2.68 5.00
N MET A 213 -4.76 -3.36 5.31
CA MET A 213 -3.79 -2.89 6.31
C MET A 213 -3.11 -1.59 5.86
N ALA A 214 -2.73 -1.47 4.59
CA ALA A 214 -2.10 -0.28 4.03
C ALA A 214 -3.00 0.96 4.18
N GLY A 215 -4.30 0.82 3.88
CA GLY A 215 -5.28 1.89 4.06
C GLY A 215 -5.53 2.22 5.53
N MET A 216 -5.71 1.20 6.38
CA MET A 216 -6.02 1.38 7.81
C MET A 216 -4.93 2.10 8.60
N PHE A 217 -3.67 1.79 8.28
CA PHE A 217 -2.51 2.31 8.98
C PHE A 217 -1.76 3.42 8.23
N GLY A 218 -2.10 3.72 6.99
CA GLY A 218 -1.44 4.76 6.20
C GLY A 218 0.03 4.48 5.83
N LEU A 219 0.46 3.23 5.86
CA LEU A 219 1.85 2.81 5.63
C LEU A 219 2.22 2.81 4.14
N GLY A 220 1.21 2.70 3.28
CA GLY A 220 1.35 2.20 1.92
C GLY A 220 1.63 0.69 1.86
N ALA A 221 1.39 0.07 0.70
CA ALA A 221 1.49 -1.38 0.53
C ALA A 221 2.91 -1.92 0.21
N GLY A 222 3.90 -1.03 0.10
CA GLY A 222 5.15 -1.32 -0.62
C GLY A 222 6.06 -2.35 0.06
N TRP A 223 6.05 -2.39 1.40
CA TRP A 223 6.82 -3.34 2.19
C TRP A 223 6.37 -4.80 1.99
N ALA A 224 5.07 -5.02 1.78
CA ALA A 224 4.49 -6.36 1.65
C ALA A 224 4.40 -6.80 0.19
N ASN A 225 4.16 -5.86 -0.72
CA ASN A 225 4.03 -6.14 -2.15
C ASN A 225 5.28 -6.81 -2.73
N VAL A 226 6.49 -6.34 -2.37
CA VAL A 226 7.73 -6.90 -2.93
C VAL A 226 7.95 -8.36 -2.51
N PRO A 227 7.85 -8.74 -1.22
CA PRO A 227 7.90 -10.13 -0.79
C PRO A 227 6.80 -11.01 -1.40
N VAL A 228 5.55 -10.53 -1.50
CA VAL A 228 4.46 -11.33 -2.08
C VAL A 228 4.72 -11.59 -3.57
N LEU A 229 5.11 -10.56 -4.32
CA LEU A 229 5.40 -10.71 -5.75
C LEU A 229 6.61 -11.62 -5.99
N ASN A 230 7.65 -11.52 -5.17
CA ASN A 230 8.88 -12.30 -5.35
C ASN A 230 8.80 -13.71 -4.76
N LEU A 231 8.50 -13.83 -3.46
CA LEU A 231 8.58 -15.09 -2.72
C LEU A 231 7.33 -15.95 -2.88
N MET A 232 6.14 -15.35 -2.97
CA MET A 232 4.89 -16.11 -3.12
C MET A 232 4.52 -16.35 -4.58
N MET A 233 4.70 -15.33 -5.43
CA MET A 233 4.28 -15.35 -6.83
C MET A 233 5.40 -15.68 -7.81
N GLY A 234 6.66 -15.72 -7.37
CA GLY A 234 7.81 -16.17 -8.15
C GLY A 234 8.37 -15.15 -9.16
N ALA A 235 7.96 -13.88 -9.08
CA ALA A 235 8.41 -12.86 -10.02
C ALA A 235 9.85 -12.38 -9.69
N PRO A 236 10.70 -12.13 -10.71
CA PRO A 236 12.07 -11.64 -10.51
C PRO A 236 12.10 -10.37 -9.65
N LEU A 237 13.06 -10.26 -8.73
CA LEU A 237 13.09 -9.20 -7.72
C LEU A 237 12.98 -7.79 -8.33
N LYS A 238 13.68 -7.53 -9.44
CA LYS A 238 13.65 -6.23 -10.13
C LYS A 238 12.25 -5.89 -10.68
N ILE A 239 11.56 -6.88 -11.26
CA ILE A 239 10.18 -6.73 -11.76
C ILE A 239 9.21 -6.59 -10.59
N SER A 240 9.41 -7.34 -9.51
CA SER A 240 8.58 -7.27 -8.30
C SER A 240 8.66 -5.90 -7.64
N VAL A 241 9.86 -5.32 -7.50
CA VAL A 241 10.05 -3.95 -7.00
C VAL A 241 9.39 -2.94 -7.95
N ALA A 242 9.56 -3.12 -9.26
CA ALA A 242 9.00 -2.21 -10.24
C ALA A 242 7.46 -2.21 -10.27
N THR A 243 6.88 -3.40 -10.29
CA THR A 243 5.44 -3.64 -10.29
C THR A 243 4.83 -3.18 -8.96
N SER A 244 5.52 -3.41 -7.83
CA SER A 244 5.12 -2.94 -6.51
C SER A 244 4.99 -1.42 -6.44
N LYS A 245 5.97 -0.66 -6.98
CA LYS A 245 5.90 0.81 -6.98
C LYS A 245 4.73 1.34 -7.81
N PHE A 246 4.45 0.73 -8.95
CA PHE A 246 3.29 1.11 -9.75
C PHE A 246 1.96 0.79 -9.03
N LEU A 247 1.85 -0.40 -8.45
CA LEU A 247 0.69 -0.81 -7.66
C LEU A 247 0.46 0.14 -6.47
N LEU A 248 1.55 0.50 -5.77
CA LEU A 248 1.51 1.40 -4.64
C LEU A 248 0.92 2.76 -5.01
N SER A 249 1.28 3.32 -6.16
CA SER A 249 0.70 4.59 -6.65
C SER A 249 -0.83 4.53 -6.75
N ILE A 250 -1.40 3.44 -7.24
CA ILE A 250 -2.85 3.31 -7.44
C ILE A 250 -3.56 3.09 -6.10
N THR A 251 -2.98 2.22 -5.28
CA THR A 251 -3.56 1.80 -3.99
C THR A 251 -3.56 2.95 -2.99
N ASP A 252 -2.44 3.67 -2.89
CA ASP A 252 -2.29 4.78 -1.95
C ASP A 252 -3.14 5.99 -2.37
N THR A 253 -3.34 6.22 -3.67
CA THR A 253 -4.26 7.27 -4.15
C THR A 253 -5.70 7.01 -3.68
N SER A 254 -6.12 5.74 -3.69
CA SER A 254 -7.48 5.37 -3.29
C SER A 254 -7.69 5.50 -1.78
N ALA A 255 -6.68 5.18 -0.98
CA ALA A 255 -6.71 5.37 0.47
C ALA A 255 -6.59 6.84 0.88
N ALA A 256 -5.73 7.61 0.20
CA ALA A 256 -5.50 9.02 0.50
C ALA A 256 -6.68 9.94 0.11
N TRP A 257 -7.62 9.44 -0.68
CA TRP A 257 -8.86 10.14 -1.01
C TRP A 257 -9.83 10.23 0.18
N ILE A 258 -9.71 9.32 1.14
CA ILE A 258 -10.57 9.20 2.33
C ILE A 258 -9.99 10.02 3.46
#